data_AF-A0AAV6YNK5-F1
#
_entry.id   AF-A0AAV6YNK5-F1
#
_cell.length_a   1.000
_cell.length_b   1.000
_cell.length_c   1.000
_cell.angle_alpha   90.00
_cell.angle_beta   90.00
_cell.angle_gamma   90.00
#
_symmetry.space_group_name_H-M   'P 1'
#
loop_
_entity.id
_entity.type
_entity.pdbx_description
1 polymer ?
#
loop_
_entity_poly.entity_id
_entity_poly.type
_entity_poly.pdbx_seq_one_letter_code
_entity_poly.pdbx_strand_id
1 'polypeptide(L)'
;MSSLEELNRPPLKLVGGMPIIGPFADNWENVERFQARGDDLLISTYPKSGTTWVSKIVDLILNGGDTEESQKGAIFERVPFLECSGPGVPSGTKILNKQDFPRVIKTHLQVEVLPRSFWDKKCKVIYVARNAKDVAVSYYHFYRMAYGHPEPGTWEEFLNSYMEGNVAFGRWSAHVKGWWRMRQHSEILYLFYEDMLEDPRREVQKVMKFLGKELSDEVVEKIVKHTSFQAMKNNPMANYSTFPCMDHSISPFMRKGMTSRVTAG
;
A
#
# COMPACT_ATOMS: atom_id res chain seq x y z
N MET A 1 -22.80 -19.78 -6.53
CA MET A 1 -21.34 -19.85 -6.71
C MET A 1 -21.05 -19.24 -8.07
N SER A 2 -20.77 -17.93 -8.14
CA SER A 2 -20.27 -17.35 -9.39
C SER A 2 -18.79 -17.73 -9.48
N SER A 3 -18.40 -18.49 -10.51
CA SER A 3 -17.00 -18.79 -10.76
C SER A 3 -16.24 -17.48 -10.98
N LEU A 4 -15.00 -17.42 -10.52
CA LEU A 4 -14.08 -16.30 -10.76
C LEU A 4 -13.84 -16.04 -12.27
N GLU A 5 -14.32 -16.92 -13.15
CA GLU A 5 -14.25 -16.86 -14.62
C GLU A 5 -15.04 -15.69 -15.23
N GLU A 6 -15.98 -15.07 -14.51
CA GLU A 6 -16.72 -13.88 -14.97
C GLU A 6 -16.13 -12.55 -14.46
N LEU A 7 -14.94 -12.54 -13.84
CA LEU A 7 -14.27 -11.27 -13.51
C LEU A 7 -13.65 -10.65 -14.77
N ASN A 8 -14.46 -9.89 -15.49
CA ASN A 8 -14.03 -9.04 -16.60
C ASN A 8 -12.91 -8.11 -16.11
N ARG A 9 -11.68 -8.30 -16.60
CA ARG A 9 -10.54 -7.44 -16.26
C ARG A 9 -10.69 -6.09 -16.96
N PRO A 10 -11.01 -5.01 -16.23
CA PRO A 10 -11.33 -3.74 -16.87
C PRO A 10 -10.06 -3.06 -17.41
N PRO A 11 -10.15 -2.30 -18.51
CA PRO A 11 -9.05 -1.45 -18.93
C PRO A 11 -8.77 -0.35 -17.88
N LEU A 12 -7.55 0.18 -17.89
CA LEU A 12 -7.21 1.37 -17.10
C LEU A 12 -7.92 2.61 -17.66
N LYS A 13 -8.23 3.56 -16.79
CA LYS A 13 -8.75 4.89 -17.13
C LYS A 13 -7.75 5.96 -16.71
N LEU A 14 -7.81 7.14 -17.31
CA LEU A 14 -6.92 8.25 -16.95
C LEU A 14 -7.60 9.20 -15.97
N VAL A 15 -6.86 9.57 -14.92
CA VAL A 15 -7.26 10.57 -13.92
C VAL A 15 -6.09 11.52 -13.74
N GLY A 16 -6.25 12.81 -14.09
CA GLY A 16 -5.15 13.78 -14.03
C GLY A 16 -3.90 13.35 -14.82
N GLY A 17 -4.07 12.58 -15.90
CA GLY A 17 -2.97 11.98 -16.67
C GLY A 17 -2.36 10.71 -16.10
N MET A 18 -2.78 10.26 -14.90
CA MET A 18 -2.35 9.01 -14.28
C MET A 18 -3.28 7.85 -14.67
N PRO A 19 -2.77 6.72 -15.19
CA PRO A 19 -3.56 5.51 -15.37
C PRO A 19 -4.00 4.93 -14.03
N ILE A 20 -5.28 4.60 -13.88
CA ILE A 20 -5.85 4.01 -12.67
C ILE A 20 -6.80 2.86 -13.04
N ILE A 21 -6.97 1.92 -12.11
CA ILE A 21 -7.92 0.80 -12.24
C ILE A 21 -9.31 1.35 -12.55
N GLY A 22 -10.00 0.81 -13.56
CA GLY A 22 -11.27 1.34 -14.07
C GLY A 22 -12.31 1.61 -12.97
N PRO A 23 -12.65 0.61 -12.13
CA PRO A 23 -13.55 0.80 -11.00
C PRO A 23 -13.10 1.83 -9.96
N PHE A 24 -11.80 2.13 -9.83
CA PHE A 24 -11.29 3.18 -8.94
C PHE A 24 -11.53 4.56 -9.56
N ALA A 25 -11.28 4.69 -10.88
CA ALA A 25 -11.62 5.88 -11.65
C ALA A 25 -13.12 6.21 -11.62
N ASP A 26 -13.98 5.19 -11.65
CA ASP A 26 -15.43 5.38 -11.62
C ASP A 26 -15.93 5.99 -10.29
N ASN A 27 -15.15 5.89 -9.22
CA ASN A 27 -15.43 6.49 -7.92
C ASN A 27 -14.62 7.77 -7.67
N TRP A 28 -13.96 8.33 -8.69
CA TRP A 28 -12.96 9.38 -8.49
C TRP A 28 -13.52 10.66 -7.86
N GLU A 29 -14.75 11.07 -8.18
CA GLU A 29 -15.37 12.27 -7.58
C GLU A 29 -15.40 12.19 -6.04
N ASN A 30 -15.65 11.01 -5.48
CA ASN A 30 -15.65 10.80 -4.04
C ASN A 30 -14.23 10.84 -3.44
N VAL A 31 -13.23 10.40 -4.21
CA VAL A 31 -11.82 10.45 -3.81
C VAL A 31 -11.33 11.89 -3.83
N GLU A 32 -11.54 12.61 -4.93
CA GLU A 32 -11.12 14.00 -5.10
C GLU A 32 -11.72 14.93 -4.03
N ARG A 33 -12.99 14.70 -3.65
CA ARG A 33 -13.68 15.48 -2.60
C ARG A 33 -13.47 14.95 -1.18
N PHE A 34 -12.68 13.90 -1.01
CA PHE A 34 -12.43 13.31 0.31
C PHE A 34 -11.94 14.38 1.29
N GLN A 35 -12.46 14.36 2.52
CA GLN A 35 -12.10 15.31 3.56
C GLN A 35 -11.17 14.62 4.58
N ALA A 36 -9.88 14.90 4.45
CA ALA A 36 -8.88 14.52 5.46
C ALA A 36 -9.13 15.27 6.78
N ARG A 37 -8.67 14.67 7.88
CA ARG A 37 -8.68 15.19 9.24
C ARG A 37 -7.23 15.51 9.65
N GLY A 38 -7.03 16.46 10.56
CA GLY A 38 -5.69 16.95 10.94
C GLY A 38 -4.77 15.91 11.57
N ASP A 39 -5.36 14.80 11.96
CA ASP A 39 -4.78 13.71 12.74
C ASP A 39 -4.85 12.37 11.99
N ASP A 40 -5.27 12.39 10.72
CA ASP A 40 -5.11 11.27 9.80
C ASP A 40 -3.62 11.02 9.53
N LEU A 41 -3.27 9.74 9.44
CA LEU A 41 -1.97 9.28 8.96
C LEU A 41 -2.12 8.68 7.57
N LEU A 42 -1.40 9.22 6.59
CA LEU A 42 -1.37 8.68 5.24
C LEU A 42 -0.17 7.74 5.07
N ILE A 43 -0.42 6.52 4.61
CA ILE A 43 0.58 5.59 4.11
C ILE A 43 0.51 5.62 2.59
N SER A 44 1.53 6.20 1.97
CA SER A 44 1.63 6.33 0.52
C SER A 44 2.78 5.50 -0.02
N THR A 45 2.56 4.75 -1.10
CA THR A 45 3.62 4.01 -1.77
C THR A 45 3.33 3.90 -3.25
N TYR A 46 4.35 3.73 -4.09
CA TYR A 46 4.10 3.10 -5.38
C TYR A 46 3.71 1.63 -5.15
N PRO A 47 2.77 1.04 -5.92
CA PRO A 47 2.36 -0.34 -5.73
C PRO A 47 3.54 -1.31 -5.58
N LYS A 48 3.38 -2.27 -4.65
CA LYS A 48 4.36 -3.34 -4.37
C LYS A 48 5.68 -2.89 -3.70
N SER A 49 5.69 -1.69 -3.12
CA SER A 49 6.86 -1.15 -2.39
C SER A 49 6.83 -1.39 -0.88
N GLY A 50 5.95 -2.26 -0.36
CA GLY A 50 5.91 -2.60 1.07
C GLY A 50 4.73 -2.02 1.86
N THR A 51 3.67 -1.58 1.20
CA THR A 51 2.48 -0.96 1.82
C THR A 51 1.91 -1.79 2.97
N THR A 52 1.59 -3.06 2.73
CA THR A 52 1.01 -3.93 3.77
C THR A 52 1.95 -4.10 4.96
N TRP A 53 3.26 -4.09 4.72
CA TRP A 53 4.26 -4.26 5.77
C TRP A 53 4.28 -3.04 6.68
N VAL A 54 4.41 -1.84 6.11
CA VAL A 54 4.39 -0.60 6.90
C VAL A 54 3.02 -0.35 7.53
N SER A 55 1.91 -0.72 6.87
CA SER A 55 0.57 -0.66 7.46
C SER A 55 0.48 -1.53 8.70
N LYS A 56 1.06 -2.75 8.69
CA LYS A 56 1.02 -3.63 9.87
C LYS A 56 1.94 -3.15 10.99
N ILE A 57 3.09 -2.56 10.66
CA ILE A 57 3.98 -1.91 11.63
C ILE A 57 3.23 -0.76 12.34
N VAL A 58 2.62 0.13 11.56
CA VAL A 58 1.85 1.27 12.08
C VAL A 58 0.68 0.80 12.94
N ASP A 59 -0.10 -0.17 12.46
CA ASP A 59 -1.23 -0.75 13.19
C ASP A 59 -0.79 -1.28 14.57
N LEU A 60 0.29 -2.06 14.63
CA LEU A 60 0.80 -2.55 15.91
C LEU A 60 1.35 -1.43 16.80
N ILE A 61 2.06 -0.44 16.26
CA ILE A 61 2.57 0.70 17.05
C ILE A 61 1.41 1.49 17.68
N LEU A 62 0.36 1.79 16.90
CA LEU A 62 -0.79 2.55 17.39
C LEU A 62 -1.59 1.80 18.45
N ASN A 63 -1.57 0.47 18.43
CA ASN A 63 -2.18 -0.40 19.44
C ASN A 63 -1.18 -0.83 20.54
N GLY A 64 -0.07 -0.13 20.72
CA GLY A 64 0.89 -0.41 21.80
C GLY A 64 1.55 -1.79 21.74
N GLY A 65 1.60 -2.41 20.57
CA GLY A 65 2.07 -3.78 20.37
C GLY A 65 1.05 -4.86 20.73
N ASP A 66 -0.21 -4.51 20.99
CA ASP A 66 -1.29 -5.47 21.18
C ASP A 66 -1.57 -6.23 19.88
N THR A 67 -1.24 -7.51 19.91
CA THR A 67 -1.39 -8.41 18.76
C THR A 67 -2.83 -8.89 18.60
N GLU A 68 -3.59 -9.01 19.68
CA GLU A 68 -4.99 -9.45 19.66
C GLU A 68 -5.86 -8.37 19.03
N GLU A 69 -5.69 -7.11 19.46
CA GLU A 69 -6.37 -5.97 18.86
C GLU A 69 -6.07 -5.88 17.35
N SER A 70 -4.80 -6.05 16.97
CA SER A 70 -4.35 -6.02 15.59
C SER A 70 -4.93 -7.15 14.71
N GLN A 71 -5.53 -8.19 15.31
CA GLN A 71 -6.11 -9.35 14.63
C GLN A 71 -7.65 -9.28 14.55
N LYS A 72 -8.30 -8.26 15.12
CA LYS A 72 -9.77 -8.11 15.09
C LYS A 72 -10.35 -7.81 13.70
N GLY A 73 -9.51 -7.49 12.72
CA GLY A 73 -9.93 -7.22 11.35
C GLY A 73 -8.77 -7.33 10.37
N ALA A 74 -9.09 -7.50 9.09
CA ALA A 74 -8.08 -7.60 8.06
C ALA A 74 -7.39 -6.24 7.83
N ILE A 75 -6.14 -6.25 7.37
CA ILE A 75 -5.34 -5.03 7.23
C ILE A 75 -5.98 -4.01 6.27
N PHE A 76 -6.74 -4.46 5.27
CA PHE A 76 -7.45 -3.59 4.34
C PHE A 76 -8.73 -2.96 4.94
N GLU A 77 -9.22 -3.47 6.06
CA GLU A 77 -10.32 -2.87 6.85
C GLU A 77 -9.75 -1.91 7.89
N ARG A 78 -8.66 -2.31 8.55
CA ARG A 78 -7.99 -1.49 9.58
C ARG A 78 -7.26 -0.29 8.99
N VAL A 79 -6.70 -0.44 7.79
CA VAL A 79 -6.03 0.62 7.01
C VAL A 79 -6.69 0.71 5.63
N PRO A 80 -7.86 1.38 5.53
CA PRO A 80 -8.62 1.43 4.29
C PRO A 80 -7.84 2.04 3.14
N PHE A 81 -8.04 1.48 1.95
CA PHE A 81 -7.40 1.94 0.72
C PHE A 81 -8.26 3.04 0.06
N LEU A 82 -7.82 4.29 0.15
CA LEU A 82 -8.60 5.50 -0.18
C LEU A 82 -9.36 5.40 -1.51
N GLU A 83 -8.63 5.13 -2.59
CA GLU A 83 -9.16 5.09 -3.95
C GLU A 83 -9.82 3.76 -4.33
N CYS A 84 -9.88 2.79 -3.40
CA CYS A 84 -10.44 1.47 -3.70
C CYS A 84 -11.96 1.54 -3.88
N SER A 85 -12.44 0.92 -4.95
CA SER A 85 -13.86 0.69 -5.22
C SER A 85 -14.03 -0.39 -6.29
N GLY A 86 -15.17 -1.06 -6.29
CA GLY A 86 -15.54 -1.98 -7.36
C GLY A 86 -16.69 -2.90 -6.99
N PRO A 87 -17.19 -3.70 -7.94
CA PRO A 87 -18.24 -4.68 -7.67
C PRO A 87 -17.82 -5.63 -6.54
N GLY A 88 -18.64 -5.77 -5.50
CA GLY A 88 -18.35 -6.65 -4.36
C GLY A 88 -17.23 -6.17 -3.42
N VAL A 89 -16.64 -5.00 -3.66
CA VAL A 89 -15.57 -4.42 -2.83
C VAL A 89 -16.08 -3.11 -2.19
N PRO A 90 -16.12 -3.01 -0.85
CA PRO A 90 -16.49 -1.75 -0.20
C PRO A 90 -15.57 -0.60 -0.61
N SER A 91 -16.17 0.56 -0.87
CA SER A 91 -15.40 1.75 -1.24
C SER A 91 -14.57 2.28 -0.07
N GLY A 92 -13.29 2.57 -0.32
CA GLY A 92 -12.37 3.11 0.68
C GLY A 92 -12.86 4.41 1.30
N THR A 93 -13.33 5.36 0.48
CA THR A 93 -13.90 6.62 0.98
C THR A 93 -15.13 6.40 1.86
N LYS A 94 -16.01 5.43 1.52
CA LYS A 94 -17.18 5.09 2.34
C LYS A 94 -16.78 4.48 3.69
N ILE A 95 -15.76 3.62 3.73
CA ILE A 95 -15.24 3.06 4.98
C ILE A 95 -14.64 4.18 5.83
N LEU A 96 -13.75 4.99 5.25
CA LEU A 96 -13.04 6.07 5.94
C LEU A 96 -13.99 7.13 6.53
N ASN A 97 -15.10 7.42 5.85
CA ASN A 97 -16.08 8.39 6.34
C ASN A 97 -16.85 7.90 7.57
N LYS A 98 -16.93 6.58 7.79
CA LYS A 98 -17.58 5.96 8.95
C LYS A 98 -16.62 5.59 10.08
N GLN A 99 -15.32 5.61 9.82
CA GLN A 99 -14.31 5.20 10.79
C GLN A 99 -14.04 6.30 11.81
N ASP A 100 -13.98 5.89 13.07
CA ASP A 100 -13.60 6.73 14.20
C ASP A 100 -12.11 7.10 14.18
N PHE A 101 -11.74 8.00 15.08
CA PHE A 101 -10.42 8.60 15.18
C PHE A 101 -9.44 7.76 16.02
N PRO A 102 -8.11 7.69 15.70
CA PRO A 102 -7.39 8.10 14.48
C PRO A 102 -7.46 7.13 13.31
N ARG A 103 -7.53 7.67 12.08
CA ARG A 103 -7.54 6.87 10.84
C ARG A 103 -6.13 6.73 10.28
N VAL A 104 -5.78 5.51 9.88
CA VAL A 104 -4.63 5.24 9.02
C VAL A 104 -5.16 4.95 7.63
N ILE A 105 -4.67 5.69 6.64
CA ILE A 105 -5.21 5.69 5.29
C ILE A 105 -4.13 5.20 4.33
N LYS A 106 -4.43 4.19 3.52
CA LYS A 106 -3.52 3.72 2.46
C LYS A 106 -3.85 4.42 1.15
N THR A 107 -2.81 4.75 0.36
CA THR A 107 -2.98 5.22 -1.03
C THR A 107 -1.80 4.86 -1.93
N HIS A 108 -2.06 4.81 -3.25
CA HIS A 108 -1.08 4.72 -4.32
C HIS A 108 -1.12 5.92 -5.27
N LEU A 109 -1.81 6.99 -4.88
CA LEU A 109 -1.93 8.19 -5.68
C LEU A 109 -0.60 8.96 -5.78
N GLN A 110 -0.35 9.52 -6.96
CA GLN A 110 0.71 10.51 -7.17
C GLN A 110 0.38 11.80 -6.42
N VAL A 111 1.41 12.58 -6.06
CA VAL A 111 1.27 13.82 -5.27
C VAL A 111 0.31 14.80 -5.94
N GLU A 112 0.34 14.85 -7.27
CA GLU A 112 -0.41 15.76 -8.13
C GLU A 112 -1.92 15.49 -8.12
N VAL A 113 -2.34 14.27 -7.81
CA VAL A 113 -3.76 13.86 -7.79
C VAL A 113 -4.24 13.45 -6.40
N LEU A 114 -3.42 13.60 -5.37
CA LEU A 114 -3.83 13.39 -3.98
C LEU A 114 -4.86 14.47 -3.57
N PRO A 115 -5.93 14.11 -2.84
CA PRO A 115 -6.92 15.10 -2.39
C PRO A 115 -6.28 16.26 -1.62
N ARG A 116 -6.60 17.50 -2.00
CA ARG A 116 -5.97 18.71 -1.44
C ARG A 116 -6.12 18.82 0.08
N SER A 117 -7.20 18.25 0.64
CA SER A 117 -7.46 18.25 2.08
C SER A 117 -6.30 17.68 2.89
N PHE A 118 -5.54 16.70 2.37
CA PHE A 118 -4.37 16.15 3.10
C PHE A 118 -3.29 17.21 3.31
N TRP A 119 -3.09 18.09 2.34
CA TRP A 119 -2.14 19.20 2.42
C TRP A 119 -2.66 20.32 3.31
N ASP A 120 -3.93 20.70 3.14
CA ASP A 120 -4.58 21.75 3.94
C ASP A 120 -4.59 21.42 5.43
N LYS A 121 -4.79 20.13 5.75
CA LYS A 121 -4.78 19.59 7.12
C LYS A 121 -3.40 19.23 7.64
N LYS A 122 -2.35 19.34 6.82
CA LYS A 122 -0.96 19.00 7.16
C LYS A 122 -0.84 17.58 7.73
N CYS A 123 -1.56 16.62 7.15
CA CYS A 123 -1.54 15.24 7.62
C CYS A 123 -0.12 14.68 7.53
N LYS A 124 0.26 13.85 8.52
CA LYS A 124 1.52 13.11 8.47
C LYS A 124 1.48 12.08 7.36
N VAL A 125 2.60 11.91 6.66
CA VAL A 125 2.74 10.87 5.63
C VAL A 125 3.90 9.95 5.93
N ILE A 126 3.69 8.65 5.86
CA ILE A 126 4.75 7.66 5.73
C ILE A 126 4.79 7.21 4.27
N TYR A 127 5.90 7.50 3.59
CA TYR A 127 6.15 7.06 2.24
C TYR A 127 7.16 5.91 2.22
N VAL A 128 6.90 4.84 1.45
CA VAL A 128 7.87 3.75 1.25
C VAL A 128 8.21 3.59 -0.22
N ALA A 129 9.50 3.72 -0.54
CA ALA A 129 10.08 3.41 -1.84
C ALA A 129 10.67 1.99 -1.85
N ARG A 130 10.75 1.41 -3.05
CA ARG A 130 11.46 0.16 -3.32
C ARG A 130 12.13 0.26 -4.69
N ASN A 131 13.26 -0.43 -4.86
CA ASN A 131 13.97 -0.45 -6.14
C ASN A 131 13.05 -0.90 -7.29
N ALA A 132 13.17 -0.22 -8.44
CA ALA A 132 12.26 -0.38 -9.56
C ALA A 132 12.23 -1.80 -10.15
N LYS A 133 13.34 -2.54 -10.06
CA LYS A 133 13.48 -3.88 -10.64
C LYS A 133 12.63 -4.89 -9.87
N ASP A 134 12.74 -4.89 -8.55
CA ASP A 134 11.92 -5.76 -7.70
C ASP A 134 10.45 -5.36 -7.72
N VAL A 135 10.17 -4.06 -7.82
CA VAL A 135 8.80 -3.56 -8.02
C VAL A 135 8.21 -4.13 -9.31
N ALA A 136 8.90 -4.03 -10.45
CA ALA A 136 8.40 -4.54 -11.73
C ALA A 136 8.04 -6.03 -11.65
N VAL A 137 8.96 -6.87 -11.14
CA VAL A 137 8.71 -8.31 -10.99
C VAL A 137 7.56 -8.58 -10.03
N SER A 138 7.51 -7.89 -8.88
CA SER A 138 6.43 -8.06 -7.91
C SER A 138 5.08 -7.59 -8.45
N TYR A 139 5.08 -6.59 -9.34
CA TYR A 139 3.85 -6.01 -9.89
C TYR A 139 3.27 -6.88 -10.99
N TYR A 140 4.11 -7.46 -11.85
CA TYR A 140 3.69 -8.45 -12.85
C TYR A 140 2.90 -9.61 -12.21
N HIS A 141 3.48 -10.24 -11.18
CA HIS A 141 2.79 -11.32 -10.47
C HIS A 141 1.50 -10.86 -9.78
N PHE A 142 1.45 -9.61 -9.33
CA PHE A 142 0.25 -9.05 -8.72
C PHE A 142 -0.86 -8.78 -9.73
N TYR A 143 -0.53 -8.27 -10.93
CA TYR A 143 -1.48 -8.15 -12.03
C TYR A 143 -2.13 -9.49 -12.38
N ARG A 144 -1.32 -10.55 -12.44
CA ARG A 144 -1.81 -11.91 -12.74
C ARG A 144 -2.84 -12.40 -11.73
N MET A 145 -2.64 -12.16 -10.44
CA MET A 145 -3.54 -12.67 -9.39
C MET A 145 -4.70 -11.74 -9.03
N ALA A 146 -4.57 -10.42 -9.24
CA ALA A 146 -5.58 -9.44 -8.84
C ALA A 146 -6.42 -8.98 -10.03
N TYR A 147 -7.64 -9.52 -10.16
CA TYR A 147 -8.54 -9.32 -11.30
C TYR A 147 -9.04 -7.89 -11.51
N GLY A 148 -8.79 -6.97 -10.57
CA GLY A 148 -9.02 -5.55 -10.79
C GLY A 148 -8.08 -4.90 -11.83
N HIS A 149 -6.98 -5.56 -12.19
CA HIS A 149 -6.05 -5.08 -13.21
C HIS A 149 -6.38 -5.67 -14.59
N PRO A 150 -6.05 -4.96 -15.69
CA PRO A 150 -6.09 -5.55 -17.03
C PRO A 150 -5.14 -6.74 -17.13
N GLU A 151 -5.30 -7.56 -18.17
CA GLU A 151 -4.39 -8.66 -18.45
C GLU A 151 -2.94 -8.14 -18.58
N PRO A 152 -1.96 -8.71 -17.84
CA PRO A 152 -0.58 -8.26 -17.93
C PRO A 152 0.16 -8.71 -19.19
N GLY A 153 -0.37 -9.70 -19.92
CA GLY A 153 0.34 -10.36 -21.01
C GLY A 153 1.55 -11.15 -20.52
N THR A 154 2.55 -11.29 -21.38
CA THR A 154 3.88 -11.85 -21.06
C THR A 154 4.68 -10.92 -20.15
N TRP A 155 5.77 -11.44 -19.58
CA TRP A 155 6.66 -10.62 -18.75
C TRP A 155 7.28 -9.46 -19.54
N GLU A 156 7.68 -9.71 -20.79
CA GLU A 156 8.31 -8.74 -21.68
C GLU A 156 7.34 -7.59 -22.02
N GLU A 157 6.08 -7.91 -22.36
CA GLU A 157 5.03 -6.93 -22.61
C GLU A 157 4.71 -6.09 -21.38
N PHE A 158 4.61 -6.74 -20.21
CA PHE A 158 4.40 -6.04 -18.95
C PHE A 158 5.57 -5.12 -18.60
N LEU A 159 6.81 -5.59 -18.76
CA LEU A 159 8.00 -4.81 -18.44
C LEU A 159 8.10 -3.55 -19.32
N ASN A 160 7.80 -3.67 -20.62
CA ASN A 160 7.72 -2.52 -21.52
C ASN A 160 6.66 -1.52 -21.05
N SER A 161 5.45 -2.00 -20.76
CA SER A 161 4.36 -1.16 -20.23
C SER A 161 4.75 -0.47 -18.92
N TYR A 162 5.43 -1.18 -18.01
CA TYR A 162 5.92 -0.63 -16.75
C TYR A 162 6.97 0.47 -16.95
N MET A 163 7.93 0.27 -17.86
CA MET A 163 8.96 1.27 -18.18
C MET A 163 8.36 2.55 -18.78
N GLU A 164 7.35 2.40 -19.63
CA GLU A 164 6.63 3.53 -20.23
C GLU A 164 5.72 4.24 -19.22
N GLY A 165 5.28 3.54 -18.17
CA GLY A 165 4.32 4.04 -17.19
C GLY A 165 2.86 3.77 -17.58
N ASN A 166 2.63 2.83 -18.51
CA ASN A 166 1.32 2.36 -18.98
C ASN A 166 0.75 1.27 -18.06
N VAL A 167 0.97 1.40 -16.75
CA VAL A 167 0.46 0.52 -15.70
C VAL A 167 -0.31 1.35 -14.67
N ALA A 168 -1.13 0.71 -13.85
CA ALA A 168 -1.90 1.38 -12.82
C ALA A 168 -0.96 2.18 -11.89
N PHE A 169 -1.39 3.40 -11.56
CA PHE A 169 -0.64 4.43 -10.83
C PHE A 169 0.56 5.03 -11.58
N GLY A 170 0.71 4.71 -12.86
CA GLY A 170 1.61 5.39 -13.80
C GLY A 170 3.09 5.03 -13.63
N ARG A 171 3.97 5.96 -13.99
CA ARG A 171 5.41 5.74 -14.03
C ARG A 171 6.03 5.74 -12.62
N TRP A 172 6.64 4.63 -12.22
CA TRP A 172 7.35 4.47 -10.93
C TRP A 172 8.30 5.64 -10.61
N SER A 173 9.10 6.06 -11.59
CA SER A 173 10.10 7.11 -11.38
C SER A 173 9.48 8.48 -11.14
N ALA A 174 8.33 8.77 -11.78
CA ALA A 174 7.58 10.00 -11.53
C ALA A 174 7.01 9.98 -10.11
N HIS A 175 6.40 8.86 -9.71
CA HIS A 175 5.81 8.67 -8.38
C HIS A 175 6.86 8.85 -7.27
N VAL A 176 7.96 8.08 -7.31
CA VAL A 176 9.03 8.11 -6.31
C VAL A 176 9.69 9.48 -6.21
N LYS A 177 9.96 10.15 -7.35
CA LYS A 177 10.56 11.49 -7.37
C LYS A 177 9.59 12.58 -6.90
N GLY A 178 8.30 12.48 -7.24
CA GLY A 178 7.26 13.41 -6.80
C GLY A 178 7.15 13.44 -5.28
N TRP A 179 6.95 12.26 -4.68
CA TRP A 179 6.90 12.12 -3.23
C TRP A 179 8.22 12.47 -2.54
N TRP A 180 9.36 12.19 -3.17
CA TRP A 180 10.66 12.63 -2.66
C TRP A 180 10.73 14.16 -2.58
N ARG A 181 10.39 14.89 -3.65
CA ARG A 181 10.39 16.36 -3.62
C ARG A 181 9.42 16.90 -2.57
N MET A 182 8.22 16.31 -2.47
CA MET A 182 7.18 16.78 -1.54
C MET A 182 7.61 16.72 -0.06
N ARG A 183 8.55 15.84 0.31
CA ARG A 183 9.08 15.77 1.67
C ARG A 183 9.77 17.06 2.15
N GLN A 184 10.13 17.97 1.24
CA GLN A 184 10.71 19.27 1.57
C GLN A 184 9.66 20.30 1.99
N HIS A 185 8.36 20.03 1.73
CA HIS A 185 7.26 20.96 1.95
C HIS A 185 6.18 20.42 2.90
N SER A 186 6.23 19.13 3.24
CA SER A 186 5.23 18.43 4.06
C SER A 186 5.91 17.49 5.07
N GLU A 187 5.20 17.13 6.14
CA GLU A 187 5.68 16.18 7.15
C GLU A 187 5.63 14.74 6.60
N ILE A 188 6.72 14.33 5.94
CA ILE A 188 6.83 13.02 5.28
C ILE A 188 8.03 12.24 5.83
N LEU A 189 7.77 11.09 6.46
CA LEU A 189 8.78 10.07 6.71
C LEU A 189 8.98 9.23 5.46
N TYR A 190 10.16 9.35 4.85
CA TYR A 190 10.52 8.61 3.63
C TYR A 190 11.38 7.39 3.99
N LEU A 191 10.84 6.19 3.77
CA LEU A 191 11.47 4.91 4.04
C LEU A 191 11.84 4.18 2.75
N PHE A 192 12.76 3.24 2.87
CA PHE A 192 13.13 2.32 1.79
C PHE A 192 12.83 0.88 2.23
N TYR A 193 12.18 0.12 1.37
CA TYR A 193 11.88 -1.30 1.59
C TYR A 193 13.14 -2.12 1.87
N GLU A 194 14.25 -1.76 1.22
CA GLU A 194 15.56 -2.40 1.40
C GLU A 194 16.11 -2.15 2.81
N ASP A 195 15.95 -0.95 3.35
CA ASP A 195 16.37 -0.61 4.72
C ASP A 195 15.51 -1.34 5.75
N MET A 196 14.20 -1.49 5.47
CA MET A 196 13.28 -2.26 6.31
C MET A 196 13.64 -3.75 6.36
N LEU A 197 14.24 -4.29 5.30
CA LEU A 197 14.75 -5.67 5.28
C LEU A 197 16.09 -5.80 5.99
N GLU A 198 16.98 -4.83 5.80
CA GLU A 198 18.33 -4.83 6.36
C GLU A 198 18.31 -4.69 7.89
N ASP A 199 17.52 -3.75 8.42
CA ASP A 199 17.36 -3.54 9.85
C ASP A 199 15.90 -3.17 10.18
N PRO A 200 15.02 -4.19 10.33
CA PRO A 200 13.61 -3.97 10.66
C PRO A 200 13.42 -3.20 11.97
N ARG A 201 14.28 -3.44 12.97
CA ARG A 201 14.18 -2.80 14.30
C ARG A 201 14.43 -1.30 14.19
N ARG A 202 15.47 -0.89 13.47
CA ARG A 202 15.76 0.53 13.19
C ARG A 202 14.62 1.22 12.48
N GLU A 203 14.05 0.60 11.44
CA GLU A 203 12.95 1.21 10.69
C GLU A 203 11.65 1.27 11.51
N VAL A 204 11.35 0.27 12.35
CA VAL A 204 10.23 0.32 13.31
C VAL A 204 10.42 1.47 14.30
N GLN A 205 11.62 1.68 14.84
CA GLN A 205 11.91 2.78 15.75
C GLN A 205 11.76 4.15 15.07
N LYS A 206 12.16 4.30 13.79
CA LYS A 206 11.93 5.52 13.01
C LYS A 206 10.44 5.81 12.85
N VAL A 207 9.63 4.81 12.52
CA VAL A 207 8.17 4.94 12.41
C VAL A 207 7.58 5.33 13.77
N MET A 208 7.95 4.64 14.84
CA MET A 208 7.49 4.91 16.21
C MET A 208 7.78 6.36 16.62
N LYS A 209 9.01 6.84 16.40
CA LYS A 209 9.41 8.23 16.69
C LYS A 209 8.62 9.23 15.85
N PHE A 210 8.43 8.96 14.56
CA PHE A 210 7.65 9.83 13.67
C PHE A 210 6.18 9.95 14.10
N LEU A 211 5.61 8.87 14.63
CA LEU A 211 4.25 8.84 15.20
C LEU A 211 4.17 9.46 16.60
N GLY A 212 5.29 9.90 17.19
CA GLY A 212 5.32 10.45 18.55
C GLY A 212 4.91 9.42 19.62
N LYS A 213 5.24 8.14 19.40
CA LYS A 213 4.97 7.06 20.34
C LYS A 213 6.24 6.68 21.09
N GLU A 214 6.07 6.27 22.33
CA GLU A 214 7.14 5.73 23.18
C GLU A 214 6.71 4.32 23.60
N LEU A 215 7.42 3.32 23.09
CA LEU A 215 7.20 1.90 23.41
C LEU A 215 8.52 1.33 23.94
N SER A 216 8.42 0.33 24.82
CA SER A 216 9.60 -0.32 25.36
C SER A 216 10.33 -1.15 24.29
N ASP A 217 11.60 -1.45 24.53
CA ASP A 217 12.41 -2.24 23.60
C ASP A 217 11.84 -3.64 23.37
N GLU A 218 11.19 -4.24 24.37
CA GLU A 218 10.49 -5.51 24.28
C GLU A 218 9.27 -5.42 23.35
N VAL A 219 8.52 -4.32 23.42
CA VAL A 219 7.38 -4.08 22.53
C VAL A 219 7.86 -3.88 21.09
N VAL A 220 8.93 -3.12 20.88
CA VAL A 220 9.54 -2.96 19.55
C VAL A 220 9.96 -4.32 18.98
N GLU A 221 10.60 -5.17 19.79
CA GLU A 221 11.03 -6.51 19.35
C GLU A 221 9.84 -7.41 19.01
N LYS A 222 8.75 -7.31 19.79
CA LYS A 222 7.49 -7.99 19.49
C LYS A 222 6.93 -7.54 18.13
N ILE A 223 6.95 -6.25 17.84
CA ILE A 223 6.47 -5.69 16.56
C ILE A 223 7.32 -6.21 15.40
N VAL A 224 8.65 -6.19 15.53
CA VAL A 224 9.58 -6.74 14.52
C VAL A 224 9.26 -8.19 14.22
N LYS A 225 9.08 -9.03 15.25
CA LYS A 225 8.73 -10.45 15.09
C LYS A 225 7.41 -10.65 14.33
N HIS A 226 6.36 -9.94 14.73
CA HIS A 226 5.01 -10.10 14.14
C HIS A 226 4.86 -9.45 12.76
N THR A 227 5.77 -8.55 12.39
CA THR A 227 5.83 -7.92 11.07
C THR A 227 6.87 -8.56 10.15
N SER A 228 7.55 -9.63 10.59
CA SER A 228 8.39 -10.43 9.72
C SER A 228 7.58 -11.01 8.55
N PHE A 229 8.23 -11.20 7.40
CA PHE A 229 7.56 -11.75 6.21
C PHE A 229 6.88 -13.09 6.50
N GLN A 230 7.55 -13.99 7.24
CA GLN A 230 6.98 -15.30 7.56
C GLN A 230 5.76 -15.19 8.48
N ALA A 231 5.80 -14.34 9.51
CA ALA A 231 4.65 -14.11 10.38
C ALA A 231 3.46 -13.53 9.60
N MET A 232 3.70 -12.51 8.77
CA MET A 232 2.64 -11.89 7.97
C MET A 232 2.09 -12.83 6.88
N LYS A 233 2.92 -13.67 6.27
CA LYS A 233 2.51 -14.66 5.27
C LYS A 233 1.50 -15.66 5.83
N ASN A 234 1.68 -16.09 7.08
CA ASN A 234 0.79 -17.05 7.74
C ASN A 234 -0.36 -16.39 8.50
N ASN A 235 -0.49 -15.05 8.45
CA ASN A 235 -1.56 -14.32 9.11
C ASN A 235 -2.67 -13.97 8.11
N PRO A 236 -3.88 -14.58 8.20
CA PRO A 236 -5.01 -14.27 7.32
C PRO A 236 -5.43 -12.80 7.35
N MET A 237 -5.17 -12.10 8.47
CA MET A 237 -5.49 -10.68 8.62
C MET A 237 -4.47 -9.77 7.92
N ALA A 238 -3.35 -10.29 7.43
CA ALA A 238 -2.31 -9.51 6.74
C ALA A 238 -2.01 -10.00 5.31
N ASN A 239 -2.27 -11.27 5.00
CA ASN A 239 -1.84 -11.90 3.75
C ASN A 239 -2.84 -11.76 2.58
N TYR A 240 -3.98 -11.08 2.78
CA TYR A 240 -5.03 -10.88 1.78
C TYR A 240 -5.76 -12.17 1.33
N SER A 241 -5.65 -13.30 2.06
CA SER A 241 -6.38 -14.53 1.71
C SER A 241 -7.91 -14.38 1.81
N THR A 242 -8.38 -13.39 2.57
CA THR A 242 -9.80 -13.06 2.74
C THR A 242 -10.28 -11.95 1.80
N PHE A 243 -9.39 -11.34 1.03
CA PHE A 243 -9.75 -10.23 0.14
C PHE A 243 -10.38 -10.79 -1.16
N PRO A 244 -11.56 -10.31 -1.57
CA PRO A 244 -12.18 -10.74 -2.82
C PRO A 244 -11.35 -10.30 -4.04
N CYS A 245 -11.60 -10.90 -5.20
CA CYS A 245 -10.94 -10.51 -6.46
C CYS A 245 -9.42 -10.76 -6.53
N MET A 246 -8.88 -11.61 -5.64
CA MET A 246 -7.48 -12.06 -5.64
C MET A 246 -7.39 -13.59 -5.69
N ASP A 247 -6.78 -14.13 -6.73
CA ASP A 247 -6.56 -15.56 -6.90
C ASP A 247 -5.14 -15.96 -6.47
N HIS A 248 -5.02 -16.38 -5.22
CA HIS A 248 -3.73 -16.77 -4.64
C HIS A 248 -3.16 -18.07 -5.22
N SER A 249 -3.94 -18.84 -5.98
CA SER A 249 -3.43 -20.03 -6.69
C SER A 249 -2.54 -19.66 -7.88
N ILE A 250 -2.81 -18.51 -8.52
CA ILE A 250 -2.00 -17.95 -9.61
C ILE A 250 -0.70 -17.36 -9.06
N SER A 251 -0.81 -16.53 -8.01
CA SER A 251 0.33 -16.02 -7.28
C SER A 251 -0.11 -15.55 -5.88
N PRO A 252 0.53 -16.00 -4.80
CA PRO A 252 0.18 -15.54 -3.46
C PRO A 252 0.58 -14.06 -3.29
N PHE A 253 -0.25 -13.28 -2.59
CA PHE A 253 0.05 -11.88 -2.29
C PHE A 253 1.38 -11.71 -1.53
N MET A 254 1.58 -12.54 -0.50
CA MET A 254 2.83 -12.67 0.24
C MET A 254 3.80 -13.61 -0.50
N ARG A 255 4.37 -13.11 -1.60
CA ARG A 255 5.11 -13.92 -2.59
C ARG A 255 6.50 -14.38 -2.14
N LYS A 256 7.44 -13.44 -1.97
CA LYS A 256 8.86 -13.73 -1.66
C LYS A 256 9.45 -12.88 -0.54
N GLY A 257 9.06 -11.61 -0.40
CA GLY A 257 9.52 -10.76 0.71
C GLY A 257 11.03 -10.47 0.73
N MET A 258 11.70 -10.45 -0.42
CA MET A 258 13.15 -10.30 -0.56
C MET A 258 13.52 -9.16 -1.51
N THR A 259 14.76 -8.71 -1.45
CA THR A 259 15.36 -7.78 -2.41
C THR A 259 16.34 -8.52 -3.33
N SER A 260 16.47 -8.11 -4.59
CA SER A 260 17.43 -8.65 -5.55
C SER A 260 18.86 -8.12 -5.37
N ARG A 261 19.25 -7.68 -4.16
CA ARG A 261 20.66 -7.31 -3.91
C ARG A 261 21.50 -8.54 -4.26
N VAL A 262 22.30 -8.41 -5.32
CA VAL A 262 23.43 -9.29 -5.58
C VAL A 262 24.29 -9.14 -4.34
N THR A 263 24.40 -10.19 -3.53
CA THR A 263 25.53 -10.29 -2.60
C THR A 263 26.76 -10.15 -3.47
N ALA A 264 27.43 -9.00 -3.42
CA ALA A 264 28.77 -8.87 -3.96
C ALA A 264 29.62 -9.85 -3.15
N GLY A 265 29.78 -11.05 -3.69
CA GLY A 265 30.83 -11.98 -3.35
C GLY A 265 32.06 -11.66 -4.17
#